data_AF-A0A6A6RJM5-F1
#
_entry.id   AF-A0A6A6RJM5-F1
#
_cell.length_a   1.000
_cell.length_b   1.000
_cell.length_c   1.000
_cell.angle_alpha   90.00
_cell.angle_beta   90.00
_cell.angle_gamma   90.00
#
_symmetry.space_group_name_H-M   'P 1'
#
loop_
_entity.id
_entity.type
_entity.pdbx_description
1 polymer ?
#
loop_
_entity_poly.entity_id
_entity_poly.type
_entity_poly.pdbx_seq_one_letter_code
_entity_poly.pdbx_strand_id
1 'polypeptide(L)'
;MARPGARAKPTPTLSHDALSGVLRSAYKVAGIKHHRRLRLVEALRSNIQYAMEDCDKAERDAQSILNGFVRSERIIIEAWNKHRLGENTDIKNVFSAMNVEDDVSAENALNLPLFATAELSGAKFSSSTATQKISKPRSAANAQRLDYYSLSLAPSQDLPFPTGKANITIAEIICFFPKWLRSVDVIDRAFNNGAAGAMRNMIESYREMGDHVPEDIVIYAYDRTIKRMMRYYMCRRPGFETWCPSRHVTPPSHDPTSVSVAGFRTTKQVDPEDSNQQKLASVQFKDLANGVKKFPWGGDALDLTRCILYHRQEQHQDEDWKFPDDFDRLVLVLGGPTVVTSQHHDGAVFSRWNYKYIEKITATEKAEKRVKARKRKDSKAYGLALARLSDMIGFQEKAVEAGPQQNKRKRSAISPDSDSDSDVVPVRKIARAKRYNTGMPREDTPVETDSDADVDAFKGLKFKRTEDLRQSTRIRNKKKVNYAAAQRI
;
A
#
# COMPACT_ATOMS: atom_id res chain seq x y z
N MET A 1 49.01 -3.92 50.90
CA MET A 1 49.77 -3.23 49.82
C MET A 1 48.93 -3.23 48.55
N ALA A 2 48.28 -2.12 48.23
CA ALA A 2 47.46 -1.98 47.03
C ALA A 2 48.36 -1.81 45.80
N ARG A 3 48.15 -2.62 44.75
CA ARG A 3 48.89 -2.49 43.49
C ARG A 3 48.56 -1.13 42.84
N PRO A 4 49.57 -0.37 42.38
CA PRO A 4 49.33 0.89 41.69
C PRO A 4 48.53 0.61 40.41
N GLY A 5 47.35 1.22 40.32
CA GLY A 5 46.44 1.06 39.20
C GLY A 5 47.12 1.42 37.88
N ALA A 6 47.16 0.45 36.96
CA ALA A 6 47.65 0.67 35.61
C ALA A 6 46.79 1.76 34.96
N ARG A 7 47.38 2.94 34.71
CA ARG A 7 46.73 4.02 33.96
C ARG A 7 46.36 3.48 32.58
N ALA A 8 45.06 3.39 32.31
CA ALA A 8 44.55 3.03 30.99
C ALA A 8 45.16 3.99 29.96
N LYS A 9 45.81 3.43 28.93
CA LYS A 9 46.34 4.22 27.82
C LYS A 9 45.17 4.96 27.17
N PRO A 10 45.28 6.28 26.90
CA PRO A 10 44.23 7.02 26.23
C PRO A 10 43.94 6.36 24.88
N THR A 11 42.69 6.02 24.64
CA THR A 11 42.23 5.51 23.35
C THR A 11 42.47 6.59 22.29
N PRO A 12 43.10 6.25 21.15
CA PRO A 12 43.31 7.23 20.08
C PRO A 12 41.96 7.74 19.61
N THR A 13 41.76 9.06 19.70
CA THR A 13 40.56 9.74 19.22
C THR A 13 40.72 10.04 17.72
N LEU A 14 39.68 9.76 16.94
CA LEU A 14 39.65 10.09 15.52
C LEU A 14 39.63 11.62 15.36
N SER A 15 40.56 12.19 14.60
CA SER A 15 40.54 13.62 14.30
C SER A 15 39.53 13.96 13.19
N HIS A 16 39.02 15.20 13.21
CA HIS A 16 38.11 15.69 12.17
C HIS A 16 38.76 15.67 10.78
N ASP A 17 40.05 16.01 10.68
CA ASP A 17 40.80 15.96 9.42
C ASP A 17 40.91 14.54 8.87
N ALA A 18 41.18 13.55 9.73
CA ALA A 18 41.24 12.15 9.34
C ALA A 18 39.87 11.67 8.82
N LEU A 19 38.78 12.05 9.49
CA LEU A 19 37.43 11.72 9.04
C LEU A 19 37.07 12.41 7.72
N SER A 20 37.38 13.69 7.56
CA SER A 20 37.15 14.44 6.31
C SER A 20 37.89 13.79 5.13
N GLY A 21 39.12 13.30 5.35
CA GLY A 21 39.86 12.51 4.37
C GLY A 21 39.14 11.22 3.95
N VAL A 22 38.61 10.46 4.92
CA VAL A 22 37.83 9.24 4.67
C VAL A 22 36.55 9.55 3.88
N LEU A 23 35.81 10.60 4.26
CA LEU A 23 34.56 10.99 3.59
C LEU A 23 34.80 11.42 2.14
N ARG A 24 35.85 12.20 1.85
CA ARG A 24 36.23 12.58 0.48
C ARG A 24 36.57 11.36 -0.38
N SER A 25 37.23 10.35 0.20
CA SER A 25 37.50 9.08 -0.48
C SER A 25 36.20 8.33 -0.79
N ALA A 26 35.32 8.19 0.20
CA ALA A 26 34.01 7.55 0.03
C ALA A 26 33.17 8.23 -1.06
N TYR A 27 33.21 9.56 -1.17
CA TYR A 27 32.49 10.33 -2.20
C TYR A 27 32.90 9.91 -3.62
N LYS A 28 34.21 9.75 -3.85
CA LYS A 28 34.76 9.30 -5.14
C LYS A 28 34.37 7.85 -5.42
N VAL A 29 34.54 6.96 -4.43
CA VAL A 29 34.22 5.53 -4.56
C VAL A 29 32.75 5.31 -4.86
N ALA A 30 31.83 6.06 -4.21
CA ALA A 30 30.40 5.95 -4.49
C ALA A 30 30.07 6.20 -5.97
N GLY A 31 30.72 7.21 -6.58
CA GLY A 31 30.57 7.52 -8.01
C GLY A 31 31.07 6.40 -8.92
N ILE A 32 32.20 5.76 -8.59
CA ILE A 32 32.80 4.69 -9.40
C ILE A 32 32.02 3.39 -9.25
N LYS A 33 31.81 2.95 -8.00
CA LYS A 33 31.20 1.65 -7.66
C LYS A 33 29.74 1.56 -8.10
N HIS A 34 29.02 2.68 -8.07
CA HIS A 34 27.58 2.72 -8.34
C HIS A 34 27.21 3.55 -9.59
N HIS A 35 28.14 3.82 -10.51
CA HIS A 35 27.92 4.69 -11.69
C HIS A 35 26.66 4.37 -12.51
N ARG A 36 26.21 3.11 -12.57
CA ARG A 36 24.99 2.69 -13.29
C ARG A 36 23.68 2.96 -12.53
N ARG A 37 23.76 3.42 -11.27
CA ARG A 37 22.64 3.57 -10.34
C ARG A 37 22.59 5.03 -9.87
N LEU A 38 22.23 5.95 -10.78
CA LEU A 38 22.35 7.39 -10.57
C LEU A 38 21.68 7.88 -9.27
N ARG A 39 20.46 7.42 -8.98
CA ARG A 39 19.74 7.78 -7.74
C ARG A 39 20.42 7.27 -6.47
N LEU A 40 21.03 6.08 -6.51
CA LEU A 40 21.81 5.57 -5.39
C LEU A 40 23.07 6.42 -5.18
N VAL A 41 23.76 6.78 -6.27
CA VAL A 41 24.94 7.65 -6.23
C VAL A 41 24.59 9.02 -5.67
N GLU A 42 23.50 9.63 -6.11
CA GLU A 42 23.02 10.92 -5.61
C GLU A 42 22.72 10.85 -4.11
N ALA A 43 21.94 9.87 -3.67
CA ALA A 43 21.60 9.71 -2.25
C ALA A 43 22.84 9.49 -1.37
N LEU A 44 23.78 8.64 -1.80
CA LEU A 44 25.04 8.41 -1.08
C LEU A 44 25.90 9.68 -1.05
N ARG A 45 26.01 10.41 -2.16
CA ARG A 45 26.78 11.66 -2.24
C ARG A 45 26.21 12.73 -1.32
N SER A 46 24.89 12.91 -1.28
CA SER A 46 24.24 13.84 -0.36
C SER A 46 24.53 13.47 1.09
N ASN A 47 24.43 12.18 1.46
CA ASN A 47 24.75 11.71 2.81
C ASN A 47 26.22 11.99 3.21
N ILE A 48 27.16 11.78 2.28
CA ILE A 48 28.59 12.05 2.50
C ILE A 48 28.83 13.56 2.64
N GLN A 49 28.16 14.38 1.83
CA GLN A 49 28.30 15.83 1.88
C GLN A 49 27.79 16.42 3.20
N TYR A 50 26.65 15.94 3.71
CA TYR A 50 26.18 16.34 5.05
C TYR A 50 27.18 15.98 6.16
N ALA A 51 27.78 14.79 6.10
CA ALA A 51 28.80 14.39 7.07
C ALA A 51 30.08 15.24 6.97
N MET A 52 30.44 15.71 5.76
CA MET A 52 31.56 16.64 5.57
C MET A 52 31.24 18.03 6.15
N GLU A 53 30.04 18.56 5.92
CA GLU A 53 29.60 19.83 6.51
C GLU A 53 29.61 19.77 8.05
N ASP A 54 29.22 18.63 8.63
CA ASP A 54 29.32 18.40 10.07
C ASP A 54 30.78 18.35 10.55
N CYS A 55 31.68 17.75 9.75
CA CYS A 55 33.11 17.73 10.05
C CYS A 55 33.70 19.14 10.07
N ASP A 56 33.34 19.97 9.09
CA ASP A 56 33.86 21.34 8.92
C ASP A 56 33.38 22.27 10.03
N LYS A 57 32.16 22.08 10.54
CA LYS A 57 31.62 22.84 11.69
C LYS A 57 32.27 22.46 13.03
N ALA A 58 32.77 21.23 13.14
CA ALA A 58 33.37 20.68 14.36
C ALA A 58 32.49 20.79 15.64
N GLU A 59 31.17 20.87 15.49
CA GLU A 59 30.22 20.97 16.62
C GLU A 59 30.00 19.63 17.35
N ARG A 60 30.32 18.50 16.69
CA ARG A 60 30.17 17.14 17.22
C ARG A 60 31.49 16.40 17.14
N ASP A 61 31.73 15.44 18.03
CA ASP A 61 32.93 14.61 17.96
C ASP A 61 32.98 13.79 16.66
N ALA A 62 34.17 13.66 16.07
CA ALA A 62 34.36 12.94 14.81
C ALA A 62 33.82 11.49 14.86
N GLN A 63 33.92 10.81 16.01
CA GLN A 63 33.41 9.45 16.13
C GLN A 63 31.87 9.40 16.03
N SER A 64 31.17 10.36 16.60
CA SER A 64 29.72 10.53 16.50
C SER A 64 29.28 10.86 15.08
N ILE A 65 30.00 11.75 14.38
CA ILE A 65 29.75 12.06 12.96
C ILE A 65 29.89 10.79 12.12
N LEU A 66 30.97 10.04 12.31
CA LEU A 66 31.21 8.78 11.60
C LEU A 66 30.09 7.75 11.86
N ASN A 67 29.69 7.57 13.12
CA ASN A 67 28.61 6.65 13.48
C ASN A 67 27.27 7.06 12.83
N GLY A 68 26.98 8.36 12.78
CA GLY A 68 25.82 8.93 12.09
C GLY A 68 25.85 8.65 10.59
N PHE A 69 26.98 8.92 9.95
CA PHE A 69 27.20 8.66 8.53
C PHE A 69 26.98 7.19 8.15
N VAL A 70 27.62 6.25 8.86
CA VAL A 70 27.51 4.80 8.60
C VAL A 70 26.07 4.31 8.77
N ARG A 71 25.36 4.83 9.78
CA ARG A 71 23.95 4.51 10.00
C ARG A 71 23.08 4.96 8.84
N SER A 72 23.26 6.19 8.37
CA SER A 72 22.50 6.76 7.24
C SER A 72 22.81 6.05 5.92
N GLU A 73 24.08 5.73 5.67
CA GLU A 73 24.50 4.94 4.50
C GLU A 73 23.77 3.60 4.44
N ARG A 74 23.72 2.88 5.56
CA ARG A 74 23.02 1.60 5.64
C ARG A 74 21.54 1.73 5.30
N ILE A 75 20.88 2.79 5.78
CA ILE A 75 19.47 3.05 5.48
C ILE A 75 19.27 3.28 3.97
N ILE A 76 20.15 4.06 3.33
CA ILE A 76 20.09 4.34 1.89
C ILE A 76 20.25 3.04 1.08
N ILE A 77 21.23 2.20 1.43
CA ILE A 77 21.47 0.92 0.75
C ILE A 77 20.29 -0.04 0.96
N GLU A 78 19.77 -0.16 2.18
CA GLU A 78 18.59 -0.99 2.45
C GLU A 78 17.35 -0.51 1.69
N ALA A 79 17.13 0.80 1.60
CA ALA A 79 16.04 1.39 0.84
C ALA A 79 16.20 1.16 -0.67
N TRP A 80 17.43 1.27 -1.20
CA TRP A 80 17.73 0.93 -2.59
C TRP A 80 17.49 -0.56 -2.90
N ASN A 81 17.92 -1.44 -2.01
CA ASN A 81 17.74 -2.88 -2.19
C ASN A 81 16.26 -3.29 -2.13
N LYS A 82 15.46 -2.63 -1.29
CA LYS A 82 14.03 -2.93 -1.14
C LYS A 82 13.15 -2.25 -2.21
N HIS A 83 13.50 -1.05 -2.65
CA HIS A 83 12.58 -0.17 -3.38
C HIS A 83 13.23 0.61 -4.53
N ARG A 84 14.52 0.41 -4.82
CA ARG A 84 15.29 1.19 -5.81
C ARG A 84 15.13 2.70 -5.61
N LEU A 85 15.00 3.16 -4.36
CA LEU A 85 14.75 4.57 -4.01
C LEU A 85 13.61 5.20 -4.84
N GLY A 86 12.49 4.47 -4.99
CA GLY A 86 11.32 4.96 -5.72
C GLY A 86 11.48 4.95 -7.24
N GLU A 87 12.49 4.28 -7.77
CA GLU A 87 12.62 3.99 -9.20
C GLU A 87 11.66 2.84 -9.57
N ASN A 88 10.37 3.15 -9.59
CA ASN A 88 9.39 2.35 -10.29
C ASN A 88 9.46 2.75 -11.77
N THR A 89 10.55 2.42 -12.44
CA THR A 89 10.57 2.47 -13.90
C THR A 89 9.71 1.32 -14.41
N ASP A 90 8.81 1.67 -15.31
CA ASP A 90 7.91 0.83 -16.06
C ASP A 90 8.75 -0.05 -17.04
N ILE A 91 9.59 -0.94 -16.49
CA ILE A 91 10.60 -1.74 -17.23
C ILE A 91 9.95 -2.82 -18.12
N LYS A 92 8.61 -2.96 -18.12
CA LYS A 92 7.91 -3.89 -19.01
C LYS A 92 8.00 -3.54 -20.50
N ASN A 93 8.53 -2.38 -20.89
CA ASN A 93 8.61 -1.98 -22.30
C ASN A 93 10.02 -1.87 -22.91
N VAL A 94 11.11 -2.17 -22.18
CA VAL A 94 12.48 -2.03 -22.74
C VAL A 94 13.27 -3.35 -22.81
N PHE A 95 12.92 -4.38 -22.04
CA PHE A 95 13.69 -5.64 -22.03
C PHE A 95 13.21 -6.74 -23.00
N SER A 96 12.32 -6.43 -23.94
CA SER A 96 11.87 -7.44 -24.91
C SER A 96 12.81 -7.64 -26.12
N ALA A 97 14.06 -7.14 -26.09
CA ALA A 97 14.94 -7.18 -27.27
C ALA A 97 16.42 -7.55 -27.03
N MET A 98 16.85 -7.99 -25.84
CA MET A 98 18.23 -8.49 -25.67
C MET A 98 18.26 -9.73 -24.77
N ASN A 99 18.43 -10.89 -25.42
CA ASN A 99 18.84 -12.13 -24.80
C ASN A 99 20.35 -12.06 -24.53
N VAL A 100 20.74 -11.96 -23.27
CA VAL A 100 22.02 -12.48 -22.77
C VAL A 100 21.69 -13.13 -21.43
N GLU A 101 21.86 -14.43 -21.36
CA GLU A 101 21.87 -15.15 -20.09
C GLU A 101 23.12 -14.71 -19.33
N ASP A 102 22.95 -13.96 -18.24
CA ASP A 102 24.03 -13.72 -17.29
C ASP A 102 23.55 -13.99 -15.86
N ASP A 103 24.49 -14.60 -15.15
CA ASP A 103 24.48 -15.28 -13.87
C ASP A 103 23.94 -14.43 -12.68
N VAL A 104 22.80 -14.85 -12.13
CA VAL A 104 22.17 -14.25 -10.94
C VAL A 104 22.88 -14.65 -9.64
N SER A 105 23.84 -15.58 -9.68
CA SER A 105 24.54 -16.05 -8.47
C SER A 105 25.68 -15.12 -8.00
N ALA A 106 26.14 -14.18 -8.85
CA ALA A 106 27.22 -13.24 -8.49
C ALA A 106 26.74 -11.94 -7.80
N GLU A 107 25.44 -11.60 -7.84
CA GLU A 107 24.96 -10.29 -7.36
C GLU A 107 24.81 -10.16 -5.82
N ASN A 108 24.94 -11.26 -5.06
CA ASN A 108 24.93 -11.21 -3.59
C ASN A 108 26.29 -10.80 -2.96
N ALA A 109 27.33 -10.60 -3.77
CA ALA A 109 28.67 -10.21 -3.30
C ALA A 109 28.80 -8.70 -2.96
N LEU A 110 27.75 -7.89 -3.12
CA LEU A 110 27.83 -6.43 -3.00
C LEU A 110 27.53 -5.86 -1.60
N ASN A 111 27.48 -6.70 -0.56
CA ASN A 111 27.13 -6.30 0.83
C ASN A 111 28.25 -5.60 1.62
N LEU A 112 29.33 -5.16 0.98
CA LEU A 112 30.39 -4.42 1.67
C LEU A 112 30.01 -2.94 1.80
N PRO A 113 29.86 -2.40 3.03
CA PRO A 113 29.73 -0.97 3.27
C PRO A 113 30.88 -0.23 2.56
N LEU A 114 30.69 1.01 2.12
CA LEU A 114 31.80 1.81 1.56
C LEU A 114 32.95 1.93 2.55
N PHE A 115 32.68 1.75 3.85
CA PHE A 115 33.69 1.69 4.90
C PHE A 115 34.81 0.65 4.67
N ALA A 116 34.55 -0.42 3.89
CA ALA A 116 35.58 -1.38 3.50
C ALA A 116 36.64 -0.81 2.54
N THR A 117 36.48 0.42 2.03
CA THR A 117 37.48 1.10 1.18
C THR A 117 38.42 2.05 1.93
N ALA A 118 38.29 2.18 3.25
CA ALA A 118 39.29 2.86 4.08
C ALA A 118 40.61 2.07 4.21
N GLU A 119 40.62 0.77 3.89
CA GLU A 119 41.85 -0.02 3.85
C GLU A 119 42.81 0.41 2.71
N LEU A 120 42.32 1.17 1.71
CA LEU A 120 43.15 1.73 0.64
C LEU A 120 43.85 3.05 1.01
N SER A 121 43.57 3.65 2.18
CA SER A 121 44.23 4.90 2.63
C SER A 121 45.29 4.69 3.71
N GLY A 122 45.72 3.45 3.97
CA GLY A 122 46.85 3.14 4.85
C GLY A 122 46.62 3.37 6.35
N ALA A 123 45.41 3.70 6.79
CA ALA A 123 45.08 3.87 8.20
C ALA A 123 44.78 2.51 8.84
N LYS A 124 45.78 1.90 9.49
CA LYS A 124 45.62 0.65 10.24
C LYS A 124 44.79 0.90 11.51
N PHE A 125 43.52 0.50 11.50
CA PHE A 125 42.72 0.38 12.71
C PHE A 125 42.84 -1.04 13.27
N SER A 126 43.47 -1.20 14.43
CA SER A 126 43.50 -2.49 15.12
C SER A 126 42.18 -2.73 15.87
N SER A 127 41.22 -3.40 15.24
CA SER A 127 40.08 -3.96 15.98
C SER A 127 40.49 -5.31 16.59
N SER A 128 41.06 -5.28 17.79
CA SER A 128 41.03 -6.47 18.65
C SER A 128 39.78 -6.38 19.52
N THR A 129 38.83 -7.27 19.29
CA THR A 129 37.76 -7.52 20.26
C THR A 129 37.43 -9.00 20.20
N ALA A 130 37.93 -9.71 21.20
CA ALA A 130 37.54 -11.08 21.50
C ALA A 130 36.03 -11.12 21.76
N THR A 131 35.33 -11.94 20.99
CA THR A 131 33.88 -12.10 21.04
C THR A 131 33.48 -12.88 22.30
N GLN A 132 33.24 -12.19 23.42
CA GLN A 132 32.43 -12.75 24.50
C GLN A 132 30.94 -12.59 24.13
N LYS A 133 30.23 -13.72 24.03
CA LYS A 133 28.78 -13.80 23.86
C LYS A 133 28.08 -13.25 25.10
N ILE A 134 27.93 -11.94 25.19
CA ILE A 134 26.96 -11.31 26.08
C ILE A 134 25.68 -11.15 25.27
N SER A 135 24.64 -11.92 25.61
CA SER A 135 23.30 -11.74 25.08
C SER A 135 22.78 -10.36 25.49
N LYS A 136 22.93 -9.37 24.61
CA LYS A 136 22.43 -8.02 24.87
C LYS A 136 20.90 -8.08 25.00
N PRO A 137 20.30 -7.48 26.04
CA PRO A 137 18.86 -7.32 26.10
C PRO A 137 18.43 -6.56 24.84
N ARG A 138 17.51 -7.14 24.07
CA ARG A 138 16.87 -6.44 22.94
C ARG A 138 16.27 -5.15 23.50
N SER A 139 16.89 -4.02 23.19
CA SER A 139 16.48 -2.74 23.74
C SER A 139 15.05 -2.39 23.32
N ALA A 140 14.25 -1.97 24.29
CA ALA A 140 12.86 -1.51 24.12
C ALA A 140 12.70 -0.41 23.05
N ALA A 141 13.80 0.24 22.63
CA ALA A 141 13.83 1.24 21.56
C ALA A 141 13.39 0.71 20.18
N ASN A 142 13.48 -0.61 19.92
CA ASN A 142 12.92 -1.18 18.68
C ASN A 142 11.42 -1.51 18.79
N ALA A 143 10.87 -1.64 19.99
CA ALA A 143 9.43 -1.88 20.19
C ALA A 143 8.63 -0.59 19.97
N GLN A 144 9.15 0.58 20.37
CA GLN A 144 8.54 1.88 20.08
C GLN A 144 8.53 2.23 18.58
N ARG A 145 9.41 1.63 17.77
CA ARG A 145 9.49 1.89 16.32
C ARG A 145 8.38 1.24 15.50
N LEU A 146 7.48 0.46 16.12
CA LEU A 146 6.40 -0.25 15.45
C LEU A 146 5.00 0.18 15.89
N ASP A 147 4.85 1.34 16.54
CA ASP A 147 3.58 2.07 16.59
C ASP A 147 3.33 2.73 15.22
N TYR A 148 3.25 1.87 14.21
CA TYR A 148 3.61 2.16 12.83
C TYR A 148 2.61 3.09 12.12
N TYR A 149 1.48 3.40 12.77
CA TYR A 149 0.50 4.39 12.36
C TYR A 149 -0.18 4.92 13.60
N SER A 150 -0.73 6.11 13.50
CA SER A 150 -1.54 6.88 14.46
C SER A 150 -2.80 6.17 15.01
N LEU A 151 -2.84 4.85 14.93
CA LEU A 151 -3.67 3.97 15.72
C LEU A 151 -3.18 3.89 17.18
N SER A 152 -2.17 4.64 17.60
CA SER A 152 -1.76 4.73 19.01
C SER A 152 -2.95 5.09 19.91
N LEU A 153 -3.78 6.02 19.47
CA LEU A 153 -5.03 6.43 20.15
C LEU A 153 -6.17 5.40 20.07
N ALA A 154 -6.03 4.35 19.24
CA ALA A 154 -7.05 3.32 19.16
C ALA A 154 -6.99 2.38 20.39
N PRO A 155 -8.13 1.89 20.89
CA PRO A 155 -8.17 0.93 21.99
C PRO A 155 -7.33 -0.32 21.72
N SER A 156 -6.92 -0.99 22.79
CA SER A 156 -6.10 -2.20 22.71
C SER A 156 -6.72 -3.27 21.80
N GLN A 157 -5.86 -3.99 21.07
CA GLN A 157 -6.27 -5.16 20.26
C GLN A 157 -6.94 -6.26 21.08
N ASP A 158 -6.66 -6.29 22.39
CA ASP A 158 -7.06 -7.34 23.32
C ASP A 158 -8.24 -6.92 24.20
N LEU A 159 -8.81 -5.73 23.95
CA LEU A 159 -10.07 -5.33 24.56
C LEU A 159 -11.14 -6.36 24.19
N PRO A 160 -11.86 -6.94 25.16
CA PRO A 160 -12.81 -8.02 24.88
C PRO A 160 -13.97 -7.54 24.00
N PHE A 161 -14.55 -8.48 23.25
CA PHE A 161 -15.82 -8.27 22.57
C PHE A 161 -16.97 -8.31 23.60
N PRO A 162 -18.10 -7.62 23.36
CA PRO A 162 -19.29 -7.76 24.19
C PRO A 162 -19.77 -9.21 24.23
N THR A 163 -20.17 -9.68 25.41
CA THR A 163 -20.55 -11.08 25.65
C THR A 163 -21.98 -11.40 25.26
N GLY A 164 -22.87 -10.41 25.18
CA GLY A 164 -24.26 -10.59 24.79
C GLY A 164 -24.51 -10.55 23.27
N LYS A 165 -25.76 -10.27 22.90
CA LYS A 165 -26.20 -10.18 21.49
C LYS A 165 -25.78 -8.83 20.90
N ALA A 166 -24.48 -8.65 20.71
CA ALA A 166 -23.94 -7.43 20.16
C ALA A 166 -23.83 -7.50 18.63
N ASN A 167 -24.51 -6.57 17.96
CA ASN A 167 -24.40 -6.32 16.53
C ASN A 167 -23.53 -5.09 16.32
N ILE A 168 -22.39 -5.28 15.66
CA ILE A 168 -21.45 -4.19 15.37
C ILE A 168 -21.06 -4.32 13.90
N THR A 169 -21.29 -3.27 13.12
CA THR A 169 -20.92 -3.27 11.69
C THR A 169 -19.41 -3.32 11.52
N ILE A 170 -18.93 -3.82 10.38
CA ILE A 170 -17.48 -3.78 10.11
C ILE A 170 -16.94 -2.34 10.01
N ALA A 171 -17.78 -1.37 9.64
CA ALA A 171 -17.42 0.05 9.65
C ALA A 171 -17.17 0.57 11.07
N GLU A 172 -18.01 0.21 12.04
CA GLU A 172 -17.82 0.53 13.44
C GLU A 172 -16.55 -0.12 14.02
N ILE A 173 -16.31 -1.40 13.71
CA ILE A 173 -15.07 -2.09 14.10
C ILE A 173 -13.86 -1.34 13.55
N ILE A 174 -13.87 -0.99 12.26
CA ILE A 174 -12.75 -0.31 11.62
C ILE A 174 -12.54 1.11 12.15
N CYS A 175 -13.62 1.81 12.47
CA CYS A 175 -13.60 3.17 13.00
C CYS A 175 -13.11 3.22 14.45
N PHE A 176 -13.69 2.42 15.34
CA PHE A 176 -13.44 2.51 16.78
C PHE A 176 -12.38 1.51 17.26
N PHE A 177 -12.24 0.36 16.58
CA PHE A 177 -11.33 -0.72 16.98
C PHE A 177 -10.45 -1.23 15.81
N PRO A 178 -9.69 -0.37 15.12
CA PRO A 178 -8.84 -0.81 14.00
C PRO A 178 -7.79 -1.85 14.42
N LYS A 179 -7.43 -1.92 15.72
CA LYS A 179 -6.53 -2.95 16.27
C LYS A 179 -7.19 -4.33 16.38
N TRP A 180 -8.52 -4.43 16.37
CA TRP A 180 -9.24 -5.72 16.29
C TRP A 180 -9.07 -6.45 14.96
N LEU A 181 -8.52 -5.79 13.93
CA LEU A 181 -8.08 -6.45 12.69
C LEU A 181 -6.93 -7.45 12.89
N ARG A 182 -6.53 -7.70 14.13
CA ARG A 182 -5.63 -8.77 14.56
C ARG A 182 -6.36 -10.03 15.03
N SER A 183 -7.65 -9.92 15.38
CA SER A 183 -8.50 -11.06 15.68
C SER A 183 -8.76 -11.87 14.42
N VAL A 184 -8.49 -13.19 14.49
CA VAL A 184 -8.76 -14.13 13.40
C VAL A 184 -10.24 -14.12 13.01
N ASP A 185 -11.14 -13.95 13.98
CA ASP A 185 -12.59 -13.97 13.74
C ASP A 185 -13.04 -12.70 12.97
N VAL A 186 -12.47 -11.53 13.30
CA VAL A 186 -12.70 -10.29 12.54
C VAL A 186 -12.10 -10.37 11.13
N ILE A 187 -10.91 -10.97 10.98
CA ILE A 187 -10.27 -11.16 9.68
C ILE A 187 -11.12 -12.07 8.80
N ASP A 188 -11.57 -13.22 9.31
CA ASP A 188 -12.42 -14.15 8.59
C ASP A 188 -13.73 -13.47 8.19
N ARG A 189 -14.42 -12.79 9.12
CA ARG A 189 -15.63 -12.02 8.84
C ARG A 189 -15.43 -11.00 7.71
N ALA A 190 -14.36 -10.21 7.77
CA ALA A 190 -14.07 -9.20 6.78
C ALA A 190 -13.81 -9.80 5.38
N PHE A 191 -12.94 -10.81 5.28
CA PHE A 191 -12.58 -11.39 3.98
C PHE A 191 -13.68 -12.25 3.37
N ASN A 192 -14.49 -12.92 4.19
CA ASN A 192 -15.68 -13.61 3.73
C ASN A 192 -16.70 -12.67 3.05
N ASN A 193 -16.68 -11.39 3.44
CA ASN A 193 -17.57 -10.35 2.90
C ASN A 193 -16.90 -9.42 1.88
N GLY A 194 -15.68 -9.72 1.40
CA GLY A 194 -15.07 -9.01 0.27
C GLY A 194 -14.20 -7.79 0.62
N ALA A 195 -13.57 -7.77 1.80
CA ALA A 195 -12.79 -6.65 2.34
C ALA A 195 -11.54 -6.18 1.56
N ALA A 196 -11.11 -6.89 0.50
CA ALA A 196 -9.74 -6.88 -0.03
C ALA A 196 -9.14 -5.51 -0.44
N GLY A 197 -9.96 -4.46 -0.64
CA GLY A 197 -9.50 -3.08 -0.89
C GLY A 197 -10.16 -1.99 -0.04
N ALA A 198 -11.31 -2.27 0.58
CA ALA A 198 -12.12 -1.25 1.25
C ALA A 198 -11.53 -0.80 2.60
N MET A 199 -10.96 -1.72 3.39
CA MET A 199 -10.52 -1.45 4.77
C MET A 199 -9.52 -0.30 4.86
N ARG A 200 -8.57 -0.21 3.93
CA ARG A 200 -7.62 0.90 3.88
C ARG A 200 -8.34 2.24 3.78
N ASN A 201 -9.26 2.36 2.83
CA ASN A 201 -9.99 3.60 2.59
C ASN A 201 -10.90 3.96 3.76
N MET A 202 -11.49 2.95 4.41
CA MET A 202 -12.29 3.15 5.61
C MET A 202 -11.45 3.74 6.74
N ILE A 203 -10.26 3.18 7.01
CA ILE A 203 -9.44 3.69 8.11
C ILE A 203 -8.91 5.09 7.81
N GLU A 204 -8.43 5.33 6.59
CA GLU A 204 -8.00 6.66 6.15
C GLU A 204 -9.12 7.71 6.27
N SER A 205 -10.38 7.28 6.13
CA SER A 205 -11.53 8.18 6.21
C SER A 205 -12.07 8.39 7.62
N TYR A 206 -12.00 7.35 8.47
CA TYR A 206 -12.54 7.39 9.83
C TYR A 206 -11.53 7.78 10.90
N ARG A 207 -10.23 7.59 10.67
CA ARG A 207 -9.19 7.81 11.67
C ARG A 207 -8.26 8.94 11.28
N GLU A 208 -7.79 9.67 12.28
CA GLU A 208 -6.70 10.61 12.12
C GLU A 208 -5.40 9.85 11.87
N MET A 209 -4.73 10.19 10.77
CA MET A 209 -3.39 9.75 10.44
C MET A 209 -2.51 10.95 10.75
N GLY A 210 -1.72 10.88 11.81
CA GLY A 210 -0.94 12.00 12.34
C GLY A 210 -0.07 12.65 11.27
N ASP A 211 0.10 13.97 11.40
CA ASP A 211 0.65 14.88 10.39
C ASP A 211 2.09 14.55 9.93
N HIS A 212 2.80 13.71 10.67
CA HIS A 212 4.22 13.46 10.47
C HIS A 212 4.55 12.36 9.44
N VAL A 213 3.54 11.74 8.81
CA VAL A 213 3.79 10.71 7.80
C VAL A 213 3.51 11.28 6.41
N PRO A 214 4.55 11.44 5.55
CA PRO A 214 4.36 11.86 4.16
C PRO A 214 3.30 11.02 3.45
N GLU A 215 2.41 11.66 2.72
CA GLU A 215 1.21 11.04 2.12
C GLU A 215 1.56 9.80 1.27
N ASP A 216 2.66 9.86 0.52
CA ASP A 216 3.19 8.75 -0.29
C ASP A 216 3.65 7.55 0.53
N ILE A 217 4.23 7.79 1.72
CA ILE A 217 4.62 6.73 2.66
C ILE A 217 3.39 6.12 3.33
N VAL A 218 2.39 6.94 3.70
CA VAL A 218 1.15 6.47 4.35
C VAL A 218 0.49 5.38 3.50
N ILE A 219 0.33 5.61 2.20
CA ILE A 219 -0.38 4.68 1.31
C ILE A 219 0.25 3.28 1.30
N TYR A 220 1.55 3.20 1.03
CA TYR A 220 2.24 1.92 0.87
C TYR A 220 2.47 1.21 2.19
N ALA A 221 2.80 1.98 3.20
CA ALA A 221 3.13 1.43 4.49
C ALA A 221 1.83 0.86 5.12
N TYR A 222 0.69 1.54 4.98
CA TYR A 222 -0.57 1.12 5.60
C TYR A 222 -1.10 -0.22 5.08
N ASP A 223 -1.15 -0.37 3.76
CA ASP A 223 -1.58 -1.61 3.12
C ASP A 223 -0.67 -2.78 3.51
N ARG A 224 0.65 -2.54 3.55
CA ARG A 224 1.61 -3.55 4.03
C ARG A 224 1.39 -3.88 5.49
N THR A 225 1.09 -2.90 6.35
CA THR A 225 0.99 -3.16 7.78
C THR A 225 -0.30 -3.87 8.15
N ILE A 226 -1.46 -3.48 7.62
CA ILE A 226 -2.69 -4.23 7.85
C ILE A 226 -2.54 -5.64 7.34
N LYS A 227 -2.09 -5.83 6.08
CA LYS A 227 -1.90 -7.17 5.52
C LYS A 227 -0.88 -7.98 6.30
N ARG A 228 0.20 -7.35 6.79
CA ARG A 228 1.21 -8.01 7.63
C ARG A 228 0.66 -8.40 8.99
N MET A 229 -0.11 -7.53 9.64
CA MET A 229 -0.79 -7.83 10.90
C MET A 229 -1.74 -9.00 10.73
N MET A 230 -2.63 -8.93 9.74
CA MET A 230 -3.59 -10.00 9.47
C MET A 230 -2.89 -11.31 9.13
N ARG A 231 -1.89 -11.27 8.24
CA ARG A 231 -1.11 -12.45 7.85
C ARG A 231 -0.38 -13.07 9.04
N TYR A 232 0.18 -12.26 9.93
CA TYR A 232 0.87 -12.76 11.11
C TYR A 232 -0.04 -13.64 11.98
N TYR A 233 -1.27 -13.19 12.23
CA TYR A 233 -2.22 -13.95 13.05
C TYR A 233 -2.85 -15.12 12.29
N MET A 234 -3.23 -14.92 11.03
CA MET A 234 -3.82 -16.00 10.21
C MET A 234 -2.85 -17.15 10.00
N CYS A 235 -1.56 -16.88 9.74
CA CYS A 235 -0.57 -17.92 9.49
C CYS A 235 -0.21 -18.74 10.74
N ARG A 236 -0.62 -18.32 11.94
CA ARG A 236 -0.46 -19.11 13.18
C ARG A 236 -1.57 -20.13 13.38
N ARG A 237 -2.69 -19.99 12.68
CA ARG A 237 -3.78 -20.97 12.74
C ARG A 237 -3.36 -22.25 12.00
N PRO A 238 -3.53 -23.44 12.59
CA PRO A 238 -3.23 -24.71 11.92
C PRO A 238 -3.96 -24.83 10.57
N GLY A 239 -3.22 -25.12 9.51
CA GLY A 239 -3.73 -25.25 8.13
C GLY A 239 -3.81 -23.93 7.35
N PHE A 240 -3.38 -22.81 7.94
CA PHE A 240 -3.40 -21.48 7.31
C PHE A 240 -2.00 -20.88 7.16
N GLU A 241 -0.94 -21.69 7.21
CA GLU A 241 0.47 -21.25 7.21
C GLU A 241 0.82 -20.42 5.96
N THR A 242 0.16 -20.71 4.83
CA THR A 242 0.35 -19.98 3.57
C THR A 242 -0.75 -18.97 3.28
N TRP A 243 -1.54 -18.61 4.29
CA TRP A 243 -2.66 -17.70 4.14
C TRP A 243 -2.21 -16.36 3.57
N CYS A 244 -3.01 -15.88 2.63
CA CYS A 244 -2.97 -14.51 2.15
C CYS A 244 -4.36 -14.10 1.69
N PRO A 245 -4.65 -12.79 1.60
CA PRO A 245 -5.95 -12.28 1.16
C PRO A 245 -6.51 -12.93 -0.12
N SER A 246 -5.66 -13.24 -1.10
CA SER A 246 -6.07 -13.84 -2.38
C SER A 246 -6.30 -15.35 -2.32
N ARG A 247 -5.90 -16.01 -1.24
CA ARG A 247 -6.09 -17.44 -0.99
C ARG A 247 -7.06 -17.69 0.17
N HIS A 248 -7.71 -16.66 0.69
CA HIS A 248 -8.73 -16.82 1.72
C HIS A 248 -9.92 -17.60 1.14
N VAL A 249 -10.37 -18.62 1.86
CA VAL A 249 -11.47 -19.51 1.46
C VAL A 249 -12.62 -19.29 2.42
N THR A 250 -13.76 -18.89 1.88
CA THR A 250 -14.98 -18.71 2.67
C THR A 250 -15.58 -20.07 3.03
N PRO A 251 -15.78 -20.36 4.32
CA PRO A 251 -16.39 -21.62 4.72
C PRO A 251 -17.85 -21.67 4.26
N PRO A 252 -18.36 -22.84 3.85
CA PRO A 252 -19.76 -22.98 3.40
C PRO A 252 -20.80 -22.58 4.46
N SER A 253 -20.44 -22.67 5.75
CA SER A 253 -21.27 -22.28 6.88
C SER A 253 -21.28 -20.77 7.17
N HIS A 254 -20.54 -19.96 6.39
CA HIS A 254 -20.50 -18.53 6.60
C HIS A 254 -21.85 -17.89 6.25
N ASP A 255 -22.44 -17.18 7.22
CA ASP A 255 -23.59 -16.32 6.99
C ASP A 255 -23.13 -14.89 6.64
N PRO A 256 -23.33 -14.41 5.40
CA PRO A 256 -22.94 -13.08 4.97
C PRO A 256 -23.85 -11.96 5.51
N THR A 257 -24.98 -12.31 6.14
CA THR A 257 -25.93 -11.35 6.69
C THR A 257 -25.67 -11.04 8.17
N SER A 258 -24.89 -11.90 8.84
CA SER A 258 -24.58 -11.72 10.25
C SER A 258 -23.57 -10.59 10.47
N VAL A 259 -23.97 -9.63 11.31
CA VAL A 259 -23.11 -8.55 11.82
C VAL A 259 -22.76 -8.73 13.30
N SER A 260 -23.09 -9.89 13.88
CA SER A 260 -22.84 -10.17 15.28
C SER A 260 -21.35 -10.33 15.55
N VAL A 261 -20.92 -9.88 16.72
CA VAL A 261 -19.57 -10.13 17.26
C VAL A 261 -19.60 -11.11 18.43
N ALA A 262 -20.75 -11.71 18.73
CA ALA A 262 -20.90 -12.68 19.81
C ALA A 262 -19.97 -13.88 19.56
N GLY A 263 -19.19 -14.23 20.57
CA GLY A 263 -18.23 -15.35 20.51
C GLY A 263 -16.92 -15.05 19.76
N PHE A 264 -16.69 -13.81 19.31
CA PHE A 264 -15.41 -13.43 18.73
C PHE A 264 -14.30 -13.49 19.79
N ARG A 265 -13.11 -13.93 19.37
CA ARG A 265 -11.96 -14.08 20.24
C ARG A 265 -10.97 -12.95 20.03
N THR A 266 -10.40 -12.48 21.13
CA THR A 266 -9.26 -11.56 21.10
C THR A 266 -7.98 -12.31 20.71
N THR A 267 -6.94 -11.55 20.38
CA THR A 267 -5.65 -12.12 20.00
C THR A 267 -5.08 -13.03 21.09
N LYS A 268 -5.12 -12.57 22.35
CA LYS A 268 -4.70 -13.35 23.53
C LYS A 268 -5.52 -14.63 23.78
N GLN A 269 -6.77 -14.68 23.34
CA GLN A 269 -7.60 -15.88 23.49
C GLN A 269 -7.26 -16.95 22.44
N VAL A 270 -6.78 -16.55 21.27
CA VAL A 270 -6.35 -17.48 20.21
C VAL A 270 -4.94 -18.01 20.47
N ASP A 271 -4.07 -17.20 21.05
CA ASP A 271 -2.67 -17.53 21.31
C ASP A 271 -2.35 -17.48 22.83
N PRO A 272 -2.59 -18.58 23.57
CA PRO A 272 -2.44 -18.62 25.02
C PRO A 272 -0.98 -18.60 25.48
N GLU A 273 0.02 -18.75 24.59
CA GLU A 273 1.43 -18.63 24.95
C GLU A 273 1.79 -17.22 25.45
N ASP A 274 0.98 -16.21 25.13
CA ASP A 274 1.08 -14.85 25.65
C ASP A 274 0.43 -14.73 27.05
N SER A 275 0.84 -15.64 27.94
CA SER A 275 0.17 -16.07 29.18
C SER A 275 0.01 -15.02 30.29
N ASN A 276 0.50 -13.79 30.12
CA ASN A 276 0.12 -12.67 30.98
C ASN A 276 -1.27 -12.14 30.56
N GLN A 277 -2.28 -12.97 30.84
CA GLN A 277 -3.71 -12.68 30.70
C GLN A 277 -4.18 -11.73 31.82
N GLN A 278 -3.54 -10.57 31.95
CA GLN A 278 -4.17 -9.50 32.70
C GLN A 278 -5.47 -9.14 31.99
N LYS A 279 -6.61 -9.35 32.66
CA LYS A 279 -7.92 -8.89 32.20
C LYS A 279 -7.78 -7.40 31.92
N LEU A 280 -7.91 -7.01 30.66
CA LEU A 280 -7.80 -5.61 30.30
C LEU A 280 -8.98 -4.86 30.90
N ALA A 281 -8.69 -3.68 31.43
CA ALA A 281 -9.70 -2.78 31.95
C ALA A 281 -10.63 -2.34 30.82
N SER A 282 -11.91 -2.30 31.13
CA SER A 282 -12.94 -1.73 30.28
C SER A 282 -12.67 -0.24 30.05
N VAL A 283 -13.04 0.26 28.87
CA VAL A 283 -12.74 1.63 28.40
C VAL A 283 -14.03 2.42 28.36
N GLN A 284 -14.02 3.70 28.73
CA GLN A 284 -15.24 4.51 28.64
C GLN A 284 -15.69 4.64 27.17
N PHE A 285 -17.00 4.59 26.91
CA PHE A 285 -17.50 4.71 25.53
C PHE A 285 -17.04 6.01 24.86
N LYS A 286 -17.03 7.13 25.58
CA LYS A 286 -16.56 8.42 25.06
C LYS A 286 -15.10 8.38 24.59
N ASP A 287 -14.24 7.59 25.25
CA ASP A 287 -12.82 7.49 24.90
C ASP A 287 -12.58 6.68 23.62
N LEU A 288 -13.54 5.87 23.17
CA LEU A 288 -13.47 5.16 21.89
C LEU A 288 -13.46 6.14 20.69
N ALA A 289 -13.88 7.38 20.90
CA ALA A 289 -13.84 8.44 19.90
C ALA A 289 -12.42 9.03 19.69
N ASN A 290 -11.45 8.69 20.53
CA ASN A 290 -10.10 9.26 20.44
C ASN A 290 -9.40 8.88 19.12
N GLY A 291 -8.97 9.90 18.37
CA GLY A 291 -8.37 9.75 17.04
C GLY A 291 -9.36 9.35 15.94
N VAL A 292 -10.68 9.51 16.16
CA VAL A 292 -11.72 9.33 15.14
C VAL A 292 -11.98 10.66 14.44
N LYS A 293 -11.67 10.72 13.13
CA LYS A 293 -11.92 11.87 12.25
C LYS A 293 -13.38 12.03 11.88
N LYS A 294 -14.08 10.92 11.64
CA LYS A 294 -15.48 10.90 11.23
C LYS A 294 -16.17 9.69 11.83
N PHE A 295 -17.38 9.89 12.35
CA PHE A 295 -18.21 8.80 12.83
C PHE A 295 -18.87 8.04 11.66
N PRO A 296 -19.08 6.72 11.78
CA PRO A 296 -19.93 5.99 10.86
C PRO A 296 -21.36 6.57 10.89
N TRP A 297 -22.10 6.42 9.80
CA TRP A 297 -23.46 6.97 9.68
C TRP A 297 -24.29 6.13 8.71
N GLY A 298 -25.62 6.20 8.82
CA GLY A 298 -26.55 5.43 7.98
C GLY A 298 -26.24 3.94 8.03
N GLY A 299 -26.14 3.29 6.87
CA GLY A 299 -25.82 1.87 6.77
C GLY A 299 -24.43 1.45 7.28
N ASP A 300 -23.55 2.40 7.63
CA ASP A 300 -22.24 2.13 8.24
C ASP A 300 -22.28 2.21 9.78
N ALA A 301 -23.40 2.60 10.40
CA ALA A 301 -23.55 2.77 11.85
C ALA A 301 -24.63 1.87 12.42
N LEU A 302 -24.44 1.42 13.66
CA LEU A 302 -25.39 0.62 14.42
C LEU A 302 -25.30 1.04 15.91
N ASP A 303 -25.42 0.08 16.82
CA ASP A 303 -25.58 0.36 18.25
C ASP A 303 -24.32 0.94 18.90
N LEU A 304 -23.12 0.53 18.47
CA LEU A 304 -21.87 1.05 19.04
C LEU A 304 -21.71 2.55 18.76
N THR A 305 -22.03 3.00 17.55
CA THR A 305 -22.01 4.42 17.19
C THR A 305 -22.97 5.21 18.07
N ARG A 306 -24.18 4.68 18.33
CA ARG A 306 -25.18 5.31 19.20
C ARG A 306 -24.69 5.43 20.63
N CYS A 307 -24.12 4.37 21.19
CA CYS A 307 -23.54 4.36 22.55
C CYS A 307 -22.43 5.41 22.72
N ILE A 308 -21.50 5.49 21.77
CA ILE A 308 -20.40 6.47 21.82
C ILE A 308 -20.95 7.90 21.69
N LEU A 309 -21.88 8.14 20.77
CA LEU A 309 -22.47 9.48 20.59
C LEU A 309 -23.24 9.93 21.83
N TYR A 310 -24.01 9.02 22.46
CA TYR A 310 -24.70 9.30 23.72
C TYR A 310 -23.72 9.71 24.82
N HIS A 311 -22.68 8.89 25.05
CA HIS A 311 -21.73 9.14 26.15
C HIS A 311 -20.89 10.42 25.94
N ARG A 312 -20.79 10.92 24.71
CA ARG A 312 -20.10 12.18 24.40
C ARG A 312 -20.92 13.44 24.68
N GLN A 313 -22.24 13.34 24.77
CA GLN A 313 -23.09 14.50 25.06
C GLN A 313 -22.78 15.06 26.45
N GLU A 314 -22.76 16.38 26.59
CA GLU A 314 -22.37 17.07 27.83
C GLU A 314 -23.14 16.55 29.06
N GLN A 315 -24.44 16.31 28.91
CA GLN A 315 -25.32 15.81 29.96
C GLN A 315 -25.02 14.38 30.45
N HIS A 316 -24.20 13.61 29.72
CA HIS A 316 -23.88 12.21 30.03
C HIS A 316 -22.38 11.98 30.27
N GLN A 317 -21.54 13.03 30.25
CA GLN A 317 -20.07 12.86 30.36
C GLN A 317 -19.62 12.32 31.72
N ASP A 318 -20.41 12.56 32.77
CA ASP A 318 -20.16 12.11 34.14
C ASP A 318 -20.68 10.69 34.41
N GLU A 319 -21.46 10.12 33.48
CA GLU A 319 -21.92 8.74 33.58
C GLU A 319 -20.76 7.76 33.33
N ASP A 320 -20.67 6.68 34.10
CA ASP A 320 -19.54 5.72 34.04
C ASP A 320 -19.83 4.55 33.07
N TRP A 321 -20.25 4.84 31.84
CA TRP A 321 -20.51 3.80 30.84
C TRP A 321 -19.21 3.23 30.28
N LYS A 322 -19.00 1.92 30.45
CA LYS A 322 -17.77 1.24 30.02
C LYS A 322 -18.02 0.17 28.98
N PHE A 323 -17.17 0.15 27.94
CA PHE A 323 -17.10 -0.90 26.94
C PHE A 323 -16.04 -1.95 27.32
N PRO A 324 -16.31 -3.26 27.14
CA PRO A 324 -17.54 -3.84 26.59
C PRO A 324 -18.64 -4.13 27.62
N ASP A 325 -18.34 -4.02 28.92
CA ASP A 325 -19.18 -4.56 30.00
C ASP A 325 -20.62 -3.99 30.03
N ASP A 326 -20.78 -2.69 29.78
CA ASP A 326 -22.09 -2.03 29.80
C ASP A 326 -22.74 -1.88 28.41
N PHE A 327 -22.20 -2.51 27.37
CA PHE A 327 -22.70 -2.35 26.00
C PHE A 327 -24.19 -2.66 25.89
N ASP A 328 -24.62 -3.84 26.33
CA ASP A 328 -26.02 -4.25 26.24
C ASP A 328 -26.93 -3.36 27.12
N ARG A 329 -26.45 -2.95 28.29
CA ARG A 329 -27.19 -2.06 29.21
C ARG A 329 -27.41 -0.70 28.60
N LEU A 330 -26.38 -0.11 28.01
CA LEU A 330 -26.48 1.21 27.36
C LEU A 330 -27.38 1.13 26.11
N VAL A 331 -27.30 0.05 25.34
CA VAL A 331 -28.22 -0.18 24.22
C VAL A 331 -29.69 -0.22 24.69
N LEU A 332 -29.98 -0.85 25.83
CA LEU A 332 -31.32 -0.84 26.41
C LEU A 332 -31.77 0.56 26.84
N VAL A 333 -30.88 1.35 27.47
CA VAL A 333 -31.15 2.76 27.81
C VAL A 333 -31.49 3.57 26.57
N LEU A 334 -30.87 3.27 25.43
CA LEU A 334 -31.12 3.91 24.14
C LEU A 334 -32.39 3.40 23.42
N GLY A 335 -33.27 2.65 24.09
CA GLY A 335 -34.51 2.12 23.51
C GLY A 335 -34.34 0.76 22.83
N GLY A 336 -33.24 0.05 23.11
CA GLY A 336 -32.98 -1.30 22.64
C GLY A 336 -32.15 -1.39 21.35
N PRO A 337 -31.84 -2.63 20.92
CA PRO A 337 -31.00 -2.89 19.75
C PRO A 337 -31.60 -2.34 18.46
N THR A 338 -30.77 -1.74 17.62
CA THR A 338 -31.20 -1.26 16.31
C THR A 338 -31.49 -2.45 15.39
N VAL A 339 -32.59 -2.38 14.63
CA VAL A 339 -32.90 -3.40 13.62
C VAL A 339 -31.80 -3.45 12.56
N VAL A 340 -31.21 -4.63 12.38
CA VAL A 340 -30.22 -4.86 11.33
C VAL A 340 -30.93 -4.87 9.98
N THR A 341 -30.51 -4.00 9.06
CA THR A 341 -31.01 -3.94 7.68
C THR A 341 -29.96 -4.47 6.73
N SER A 342 -30.35 -4.74 5.48
CA SER A 342 -29.42 -5.17 4.43
C SER A 342 -28.29 -4.16 4.15
N GLN A 343 -28.48 -2.88 4.53
CA GLN A 343 -27.45 -1.86 4.40
C GLN A 343 -26.34 -1.99 5.45
N HIS A 344 -26.61 -2.62 6.59
CA HIS A 344 -25.65 -2.86 7.67
C HIS A 344 -24.73 -4.05 7.41
N HIS A 345 -25.11 -4.96 6.49
CA HIS A 345 -24.30 -6.14 6.17
C HIS A 345 -22.91 -5.74 5.66
N ASP A 346 -21.88 -6.47 6.07
CA ASP A 346 -20.48 -6.15 5.75
C ASP A 346 -20.23 -6.08 4.24
N GLY A 347 -20.85 -6.97 3.45
CA GLY A 347 -20.75 -6.95 2.00
C GLY A 347 -21.29 -5.65 1.38
N ALA A 348 -22.36 -5.09 1.96
CA ALA A 348 -22.92 -3.81 1.53
C ALA A 348 -21.99 -2.65 1.91
N VAL A 349 -21.46 -2.66 3.15
CA VAL A 349 -20.45 -1.69 3.62
C VAL A 349 -19.24 -1.69 2.68
N PHE A 350 -18.61 -2.84 2.44
CA PHE A 350 -17.44 -2.93 1.58
C PHE A 350 -17.73 -2.54 0.13
N SER A 351 -18.92 -2.86 -0.40
CA SER A 351 -19.32 -2.44 -1.74
C SER A 351 -19.37 -0.92 -1.87
N ARG A 352 -19.94 -0.20 -0.88
CA ARG A 352 -19.97 1.27 -0.84
C ARG A 352 -18.55 1.85 -0.80
N TRP A 353 -17.68 1.28 0.01
CA TRP A 353 -16.31 1.77 0.18
C TRP A 353 -15.39 1.44 -1.01
N ASN A 354 -15.58 0.29 -1.65
CA ASN A 354 -14.89 -0.06 -2.90
C ASN A 354 -15.29 0.87 -4.05
N TYR A 355 -16.56 1.25 -4.14
CA TYR A 355 -17.02 2.19 -5.17
C TYR A 355 -16.32 3.55 -5.05
N LYS A 356 -16.25 4.12 -3.84
CA LYS A 356 -15.54 5.39 -3.57
C LYS A 356 -14.05 5.32 -3.97
N TYR A 357 -13.43 4.17 -3.77
CA TYR A 357 -12.03 3.96 -4.14
C TYR A 357 -11.83 3.95 -5.66
N ILE A 358 -12.68 3.23 -6.38
CA ILE A 358 -12.65 3.19 -7.85
C ILE A 358 -12.88 4.59 -8.40
N GLU A 359 -13.83 5.34 -7.84
CA GLU A 359 -14.08 6.73 -8.22
C GLU A 359 -12.84 7.61 -8.05
N LYS A 360 -12.18 7.54 -6.87
CA LYS A 360 -10.92 8.26 -6.61
C LYS A 360 -9.82 7.90 -7.63
N ILE A 361 -9.59 6.62 -7.91
CA ILE A 361 -8.60 6.18 -8.91
C ILE A 361 -8.94 6.72 -10.29
N THR A 362 -10.19 6.59 -10.71
CA THR A 362 -10.59 7.04 -12.04
C THR A 362 -10.47 8.56 -12.18
N ALA A 363 -10.70 9.32 -11.10
CA ALA A 363 -10.49 10.76 -11.06
C ALA A 363 -9.01 11.14 -11.16
N THR A 364 -8.12 10.48 -10.40
CA THR A 364 -6.67 10.73 -10.45
C THR A 364 -6.07 10.37 -11.80
N GLU A 365 -6.43 9.21 -12.37
CA GLU A 365 -5.99 8.80 -13.71
C GLU A 365 -6.45 9.79 -14.80
N LYS A 366 -7.68 10.31 -14.69
CA LYS A 366 -8.19 11.35 -15.59
C LYS A 366 -7.41 12.65 -15.44
N ALA A 367 -7.09 13.06 -14.20
CA ALA A 367 -6.28 14.24 -13.93
C ALA A 367 -4.87 14.11 -14.51
N GLU A 368 -4.20 12.98 -14.29
CA GLU A 368 -2.88 12.70 -14.86
C GLU A 368 -2.87 12.73 -16.39
N LYS A 369 -3.88 12.11 -17.03
CA LYS A 369 -4.04 12.15 -18.49
C LYS A 369 -4.20 13.58 -19.00
N ARG A 370 -4.94 14.43 -18.29
CA ARG A 370 -5.09 15.87 -18.61
C ARG A 370 -3.75 16.62 -18.48
N VAL A 371 -2.97 16.38 -17.43
CA VAL A 371 -1.65 16.99 -17.25
C VAL A 371 -0.69 16.55 -18.36
N LYS A 372 -0.63 15.24 -18.67
CA LYS A 372 0.20 14.71 -19.77
C LYS A 372 -0.22 15.29 -21.13
N ALA A 373 -1.52 15.45 -21.37
CA ALA A 373 -2.04 16.06 -22.59
C ALA A 373 -1.65 17.54 -22.71
N ARG A 374 -1.67 18.31 -21.61
CA ARG A 374 -1.20 19.71 -21.57
C ARG A 374 0.30 19.80 -21.88
N LYS A 375 1.14 19.02 -21.20
CA LYS A 375 2.60 18.98 -21.46
C LYS A 375 2.93 18.66 -22.93
N ARG A 376 2.18 17.78 -23.58
CA ARG A 376 2.34 17.48 -25.02
C ARG A 376 1.96 18.67 -25.92
N LYS A 377 0.91 19.41 -25.56
CA LYS A 377 0.52 20.64 -26.28
C LYS A 377 1.57 21.73 -26.11
N ASP A 378 2.06 21.92 -24.90
CA ASP A 378 3.06 22.95 -24.59
C ASP A 378 4.40 22.64 -25.27
N SER A 379 4.84 21.38 -25.24
CA SER A 379 6.03 20.93 -25.98
C SER A 379 5.89 21.11 -27.50
N LYS A 380 4.70 20.85 -28.07
CA LYS A 380 4.43 21.09 -29.49
C LYS A 380 4.40 22.59 -29.83
N ALA A 381 3.83 23.43 -28.97
CA ALA A 381 3.80 24.87 -29.14
C ALA A 381 5.21 25.47 -29.07
N TYR A 382 6.03 25.01 -28.11
CA TYR A 382 7.43 25.41 -28.00
C TYR A 382 8.26 24.98 -29.22
N GLY A 383 8.08 23.74 -29.69
CA GLY A 383 8.73 23.28 -30.92
C GLY A 383 8.35 24.10 -32.15
N LEU A 384 7.08 24.51 -32.26
CA LEU A 384 6.63 25.40 -33.35
C LEU A 384 7.20 26.82 -33.22
N ALA A 385 7.30 27.35 -32.00
CA ALA A 385 7.90 28.66 -31.75
C ALA A 385 9.40 28.68 -32.08
N LEU A 386 10.13 27.62 -31.72
CA LEU A 386 11.53 27.46 -32.11
C LEU A 386 11.71 27.36 -33.62
N ALA A 387 10.86 26.61 -34.33
CA ALA A 387 10.90 26.55 -35.78
C ALA A 387 10.71 27.94 -36.42
N ARG A 388 9.73 28.72 -35.93
CA ARG A 388 9.51 30.11 -36.41
C ARG A 388 10.68 31.05 -36.12
N LEU A 389 11.31 30.93 -34.96
CA LEU A 389 12.51 31.70 -34.62
C LEU A 389 13.69 31.33 -35.53
N SER A 390 13.85 30.04 -35.85
CA SER A 390 14.86 29.57 -36.81
C SER A 390 14.65 30.19 -38.19
N ASP A 391 13.41 30.24 -38.67
CA ASP A 391 13.07 30.87 -39.96
C ASP A 391 13.34 32.39 -39.94
N MET A 392 13.06 33.07 -38.82
CA MET A 392 13.27 34.52 -38.69
C MET A 392 14.75 34.92 -38.61
N ILE A 393 15.60 34.11 -37.97
CA ILE A 393 17.02 34.47 -37.79
C ILE A 393 17.81 34.31 -39.11
N GLY A 394 17.22 33.71 -40.16
CA GLY A 394 17.79 33.77 -41.50
C GLY A 394 19.19 33.15 -41.59
N PHE A 395 19.49 32.16 -40.74
CA PHE A 395 20.67 31.32 -40.94
C PHE A 395 20.46 30.51 -42.21
N GLN A 396 20.84 31.08 -43.36
CA GLN A 396 21.19 30.31 -44.53
C GLN A 396 22.43 29.50 -44.15
N GLU A 397 22.24 28.31 -43.58
CA GLU A 397 23.24 27.28 -43.68
C GLU A 397 23.50 27.06 -45.17
N LYS A 398 24.60 27.63 -45.68
CA LYS A 398 25.18 27.24 -46.96
C LYS A 398 25.36 25.75 -46.89
N ALA A 399 24.49 25.04 -47.61
CA ALA A 399 24.53 23.60 -47.76
C ALA A 399 25.94 23.21 -48.26
N VAL A 400 26.75 22.67 -47.36
CA VAL A 400 27.91 21.87 -47.75
C VAL A 400 27.33 20.56 -48.27
N GLU A 401 27.53 20.31 -49.56
CA GLU A 401 27.09 19.09 -50.27
C GLU A 401 27.65 17.84 -49.58
N ALA A 402 26.93 17.31 -48.60
CA ALA A 402 27.12 15.95 -48.13
C ALA A 402 26.34 15.03 -49.08
N GLY A 403 27.10 14.23 -49.84
CA GLY A 403 26.61 13.35 -50.90
C GLY A 403 25.50 12.36 -50.47
N PRO A 404 24.80 11.77 -51.44
CA PRO A 404 23.57 11.02 -51.21
C PRO A 404 23.85 9.68 -50.53
N GLN A 405 23.66 9.61 -49.21
CA GLN A 405 23.50 8.33 -48.52
C GLN A 405 22.09 7.78 -48.78
N GLN A 406 22.03 6.85 -49.73
CA GLN A 406 20.86 6.05 -50.07
C GLN A 406 20.41 5.20 -48.86
N ASN A 407 19.43 5.69 -48.11
CA ASN A 407 18.69 4.88 -47.15
C ASN A 407 17.80 3.87 -47.92
N LYS A 408 18.35 2.70 -48.18
CA LYS A 408 17.64 1.52 -48.72
C LYS A 408 16.54 1.11 -47.75
N ARG A 409 15.33 1.63 -47.96
CA ARG A 409 14.10 1.04 -47.42
C ARG A 409 13.92 -0.35 -48.06
N LYS A 410 14.24 -1.41 -47.31
CA LYS A 410 13.83 -2.77 -47.62
C LYS A 410 12.29 -2.82 -47.65
N ARG A 411 11.71 -2.68 -48.84
CA ARG A 411 10.37 -3.18 -49.16
C ARG A 411 10.50 -4.69 -49.35
N SER A 412 9.83 -5.48 -48.53
CA SER A 412 9.65 -6.91 -48.78
C SER A 412 8.85 -7.09 -50.06
N ALA A 413 9.39 -7.90 -50.97
CA ALA A 413 8.77 -8.28 -52.22
C ALA A 413 7.54 -9.16 -51.97
N ILE A 414 6.47 -8.82 -52.68
CA ILE A 414 5.32 -9.67 -52.95
C ILE A 414 5.75 -10.58 -54.11
N SER A 415 5.65 -11.90 -53.92
CA SER A 415 5.76 -12.87 -55.01
C SER A 415 4.39 -13.06 -55.66
N PRO A 416 4.32 -13.18 -57.00
CA PRO A 416 3.14 -13.67 -57.70
C PRO A 416 3.16 -15.20 -57.84
N ASP A 417 2.01 -15.73 -58.26
CA ASP A 417 1.72 -17.07 -58.81
C ASP A 417 1.53 -18.25 -57.85
N SER A 418 0.26 -18.63 -57.66
CA SER A 418 -0.21 -20.00 -57.95
C SER A 418 -1.74 -20.01 -58.00
N ASP A 419 -2.24 -20.24 -59.22
CA ASP A 419 -3.61 -20.61 -59.55
C ASP A 419 -4.07 -21.86 -58.79
N SER A 420 -5.28 -21.80 -58.21
CA SER A 420 -6.20 -22.94 -58.21
C SER A 420 -7.63 -22.46 -57.93
N ASP A 421 -8.47 -22.66 -58.93
CA ASP A 421 -9.93 -22.54 -58.92
C ASP A 421 -10.56 -23.35 -57.77
N SER A 422 -11.56 -22.77 -57.10
CA SER A 422 -12.92 -23.36 -57.00
C SER A 422 -13.85 -22.53 -56.07
N ASP A 423 -14.98 -22.15 -56.66
CA ASP A 423 -16.33 -22.12 -56.09
C ASP A 423 -16.76 -21.04 -55.07
N VAL A 424 -17.33 -19.97 -55.64
CA VAL A 424 -18.74 -19.53 -55.51
C VAL A 424 -19.41 -19.72 -54.14
N VAL A 425 -19.83 -18.60 -53.50
CA VAL A 425 -21.17 -18.32 -52.91
C VAL A 425 -21.13 -16.96 -52.16
N PRO A 426 -22.20 -16.14 -52.17
CA PRO A 426 -22.06 -14.69 -52.17
C PRO A 426 -22.26 -13.97 -50.82
N VAL A 427 -21.56 -12.83 -50.77
CA VAL A 427 -21.80 -11.58 -50.02
C VAL A 427 -23.22 -11.41 -49.46
N ARG A 428 -23.35 -11.35 -48.12
CA ARG A 428 -24.47 -10.67 -47.45
C ARG A 428 -23.99 -9.39 -46.76
N LYS A 429 -24.38 -8.26 -47.36
CA LYS A 429 -24.36 -6.92 -46.76
C LYS A 429 -25.31 -6.91 -45.55
N ILE A 430 -24.79 -6.72 -44.34
CA ILE A 430 -25.63 -6.42 -43.18
C ILE A 430 -25.93 -4.92 -43.19
N ALA A 431 -27.12 -4.59 -43.69
CA ALA A 431 -27.71 -3.27 -43.61
C ALA A 431 -28.03 -2.92 -42.15
N ARG A 432 -27.66 -1.70 -41.77
CA ARG A 432 -27.87 -1.08 -40.47
C ARG A 432 -29.33 -0.58 -40.41
N ALA A 433 -30.23 -1.39 -39.84
CA ALA A 433 -31.63 -1.01 -39.67
C ALA A 433 -31.79 -0.02 -38.49
N LYS A 434 -32.29 1.19 -38.80
CA LYS A 434 -32.85 2.15 -37.84
C LYS A 434 -34.11 1.54 -37.25
N ARG A 435 -34.18 1.38 -35.92
CA ARG A 435 -35.42 1.03 -35.22
C ARG A 435 -36.28 2.29 -35.10
N TYR A 436 -37.46 2.24 -35.71
CA TYR A 436 -38.57 3.14 -35.46
C TYR A 436 -39.19 2.81 -34.10
N ASN A 437 -39.42 3.85 -33.31
CA ASN A 437 -40.16 3.82 -32.06
C ASN A 437 -41.65 3.93 -32.43
N THR A 438 -42.40 2.84 -32.32
CA THR A 438 -43.86 2.82 -32.50
C THR A 438 -44.50 2.71 -31.14
N GLY A 439 -45.15 3.81 -30.73
CA GLY A 439 -46.06 3.84 -29.60
C GLY A 439 -47.40 3.21 -29.97
N MET A 440 -48.04 2.59 -28.98
CA MET A 440 -49.41 2.06 -28.97
C MET A 440 -49.85 2.00 -27.48
N PRO A 441 -51.15 1.97 -27.17
CA PRO A 441 -51.80 3.00 -26.37
C PRO A 441 -52.10 2.58 -24.92
N ARG A 442 -52.45 3.59 -24.12
CA ARG A 442 -53.03 3.48 -22.78
C ARG A 442 -54.42 2.88 -22.86
N GLU A 443 -54.67 1.85 -22.05
CA GLU A 443 -56.00 1.49 -21.57
C GLU A 443 -56.14 1.97 -20.12
N ASP A 444 -57.20 2.71 -19.87
CA ASP A 444 -57.62 3.21 -18.57
C ASP A 444 -58.58 2.22 -17.92
N THR A 445 -58.29 1.82 -16.68
CA THR A 445 -59.31 1.33 -15.73
C THR A 445 -59.00 1.88 -14.33
N PRO A 446 -59.99 2.41 -13.60
CA PRO A 446 -59.82 2.99 -12.27
C PRO A 446 -60.07 1.97 -11.14
N VAL A 447 -59.86 2.41 -9.88
CA VAL A 447 -60.38 1.90 -8.58
C VAL A 447 -59.28 1.35 -7.63
N GLU A 448 -58.85 2.23 -6.70
CA GLU A 448 -58.86 2.14 -5.21
C GLU A 448 -57.56 1.61 -4.57
N THR A 449 -56.71 2.53 -4.08
CA THR A 449 -56.49 2.84 -2.64
C THR A 449 -56.03 1.65 -1.80
N ASP A 450 -54.72 1.59 -1.52
CA ASP A 450 -54.22 1.77 -0.15
C ASP A 450 -52.69 1.88 -0.11
N SER A 451 -52.24 2.53 0.94
CA SER A 451 -50.90 2.98 1.32
C SER A 451 -49.79 1.93 1.26
N ASP A 452 -48.68 2.26 0.58
CA ASP A 452 -47.30 2.17 1.09
C ASP A 452 -46.31 2.49 -0.04
N ALA A 453 -45.90 3.76 -0.10
CA ALA A 453 -44.96 4.26 -1.10
C ALA A 453 -43.61 4.62 -0.44
N ASP A 454 -42.89 3.61 0.04
CA ASP A 454 -41.45 3.73 0.30
C ASP A 454 -40.66 3.37 -0.97
N VAL A 455 -40.44 4.40 -1.78
CA VAL A 455 -39.23 4.73 -2.55
C VAL A 455 -38.33 3.55 -2.96
N ASP A 456 -38.72 2.87 -4.04
CA ASP A 456 -37.92 1.87 -4.77
C ASP A 456 -36.86 2.54 -5.69
N ALA A 457 -35.92 3.28 -5.10
CA ALA A 457 -34.91 4.06 -5.82
C ALA A 457 -33.69 3.26 -6.36
N PHE A 458 -33.72 1.92 -6.35
CA PHE A 458 -32.55 1.11 -6.74
C PHE A 458 -32.75 0.12 -7.91
N LYS A 459 -33.92 0.10 -8.57
CA LYS A 459 -34.17 -0.79 -9.73
C LYS A 459 -33.50 -0.36 -11.06
N GLY A 460 -32.69 0.71 -11.07
CA GLY A 460 -32.07 1.26 -12.28
C GLY A 460 -30.64 0.78 -12.61
N LEU A 461 -29.91 0.14 -11.70
CA LEU A 461 -28.55 -0.33 -12.00
C LEU A 461 -28.59 -1.69 -12.72
N LYS A 462 -28.44 -1.67 -14.05
CA LYS A 462 -28.09 -2.86 -14.83
C LYS A 462 -26.70 -3.33 -14.41
N PHE A 463 -26.64 -4.23 -13.43
CA PHE A 463 -25.44 -4.98 -13.09
C PHE A 463 -25.00 -5.76 -14.33
N LYS A 464 -23.81 -5.44 -14.87
CA LYS A 464 -23.08 -6.42 -15.68
C LYS A 464 -22.79 -7.60 -14.76
N ARG A 465 -23.26 -8.79 -15.14
CA ARG A 465 -23.03 -10.03 -14.38
C ARG A 465 -21.55 -10.16 -14.08
N THR A 466 -21.24 -10.39 -12.81
CA THR A 466 -19.90 -10.70 -12.29
C THR A 466 -19.23 -11.90 -12.98
N GLU A 467 -20.01 -12.70 -13.72
CA GLU A 467 -19.51 -13.75 -14.61
C GLU A 467 -18.63 -13.23 -15.76
N ASP A 468 -18.88 -12.03 -16.29
CA ASP A 468 -18.07 -11.49 -17.40
C ASP A 468 -16.64 -11.13 -16.96
N LEU A 469 -16.47 -10.69 -15.70
CA LEU A 469 -15.15 -10.45 -15.11
C LEU A 469 -14.41 -11.78 -14.81
N ARG A 470 -15.14 -12.83 -14.42
CA ARG A 470 -14.58 -14.16 -14.18
C ARG A 470 -14.21 -14.88 -15.48
N GLN A 471 -14.98 -14.72 -16.57
CA GLN A 471 -14.63 -15.29 -17.88
C GLN A 471 -13.40 -14.62 -18.50
N SER A 472 -13.24 -13.30 -18.37
CA SER A 472 -12.08 -12.56 -18.88
C SER A 472 -10.75 -13.01 -18.26
N THR A 473 -10.76 -13.33 -16.95
CA THR A 473 -9.59 -13.86 -16.24
C THR A 473 -9.31 -15.32 -16.59
N ARG A 474 -10.34 -16.14 -16.84
CA ARG A 474 -10.20 -17.54 -17.28
C ARG A 474 -9.63 -17.67 -18.70
N ILE A 475 -10.02 -16.79 -19.62
CA ILE A 475 -9.49 -16.75 -21.01
C ILE A 475 -8.01 -16.35 -21.00
N ARG A 476 -7.59 -15.43 -20.11
CA ARG A 476 -6.18 -15.03 -19.95
C ARG A 476 -5.29 -16.17 -19.42
N ASN A 477 -5.82 -17.00 -18.53
CA ASN A 477 -5.08 -18.14 -17.99
C ASN A 477 -5.00 -19.33 -18.96
N LYS A 478 -6.07 -19.61 -19.75
CA LYS A 478 -6.00 -20.63 -20.82
C LYS A 478 -4.95 -20.30 -21.89
N LYS A 479 -4.78 -19.02 -22.26
CA LYS A 479 -3.72 -18.60 -23.20
C LYS A 479 -2.30 -18.83 -22.67
N LYS A 480 -2.08 -18.76 -21.35
CA LYS A 480 -0.76 -19.04 -20.74
C LYS A 480 -0.41 -20.52 -20.70
N VAL A 481 -1.40 -21.40 -20.49
CA VAL A 481 -1.17 -22.86 -20.47
C VAL A 481 -0.88 -23.39 -21.88
N ASN A 482 -1.56 -22.89 -22.91
CA ASN A 482 -1.30 -23.31 -24.28
C ASN A 482 0.07 -22.85 -24.82
N TYR A 483 0.61 -21.73 -24.32
CA TYR A 483 1.95 -21.26 -24.71
C TYR A 483 3.07 -22.12 -24.08
N ALA A 484 2.85 -22.69 -22.89
CA ALA A 484 3.80 -23.59 -22.23
C ALA A 484 3.79 -25.01 -22.81
N ALA A 485 2.66 -25.45 -23.39
CA ALA A 485 2.56 -26.74 -24.07
C ALA A 485 3.22 -26.72 -25.47
N ALA A 486 3.15 -25.58 -26.18
CA ALA A 486 3.78 -25.40 -27.49
C ALA A 486 5.32 -25.23 -27.44
N GLN A 487 5.91 -25.09 -26.25
CA GLN A 487 7.37 -25.05 -26.05
C GLN A 487 7.98 -26.39 -25.62
N ARG A 488 7.17 -27.47 -25.59
CA ARG A 488 7.59 -28.83 -25.23
C ARG A 488 7.44 -29.84 -26.37
N ILE A 489 7.12 -29.37 -27.57
CA ILE A 489 7.22 -30.07 -28.85
C ILE A 489 8.27 -29.32 -29.65
#